data_AF-A0A2M7B366-F1
#
_entry.id   AF-A0A2M7B366-F1
#
_cell.length_a   1.000
_cell.length_b   1.000
_cell.length_c   1.000
_cell.angle_alpha   90.00
_cell.angle_beta   90.00
_cell.angle_gamma   90.00
#
_symmetry.space_group_name_H-M   'P 1'
#
loop_
_entity.id
_entity.type
_entity.pdbx_description
1 polymer ?
#
loop_
_entity_poly.entity_id
_entity_poly.type
_entity_poly.pdbx_seq_one_letter_code
_entity_poly.pdbx_strand_id
1 'polypeptide(L)'
;MISDQLWLRNRQPLSVIGLGDLLPLRTELLRGKVITKIVIPLNVKLAFETVARTPADKPIVCAAVAQWPSGRTRLALGGWGRSPVLAMDGSESGGVEEAAKNAFHEAGDEWASAEYRSEVAAVLAKRCLEKLES
;
A
#
# COMPACT_ATOMS: atom_id res chain seq x y z
N MET A 1 7.73 6.12 -18.23
CA MET A 1 7.56 5.44 -16.93
C MET A 1 7.89 6.46 -15.85
N ILE A 2 6.90 7.07 -15.21
CA ILE A 2 7.13 7.99 -14.08
C ILE A 2 6.93 7.14 -12.82
N SER A 3 8.03 6.88 -12.11
CA SER A 3 8.03 6.16 -10.84
C SER A 3 7.71 7.10 -9.68
N ASP A 4 7.14 6.58 -8.61
CA ASP A 4 6.90 7.32 -7.37
C ASP A 4 8.26 7.67 -6.73
N GLN A 5 8.53 8.96 -6.47
CA GLN A 5 9.85 9.45 -6.08
C GLN A 5 9.79 10.38 -4.86
N LEU A 6 10.73 10.20 -3.93
CA LEU A 6 10.89 11.00 -2.72
C LEU A 6 12.25 11.69 -2.70
N TRP A 7 12.30 12.96 -2.33
CA TRP A 7 13.55 13.72 -2.20
C TRP A 7 13.92 13.87 -0.73
N LEU A 8 15.10 13.37 -0.37
CA LEU A 8 15.66 13.43 0.98
C LEU A 8 16.72 14.54 1.08
N ARG A 9 16.72 15.31 2.18
CA ARG A 9 17.72 16.37 2.44
C ARG A 9 18.49 16.12 3.74
N ASN A 10 19.80 16.36 3.70
CA ASN A 10 20.73 16.47 4.85
C ASN A 10 21.82 17.54 4.51
N ARG A 11 22.97 17.56 5.19
CA ARG A 11 24.22 18.26 4.82
C ARG A 11 24.91 17.72 3.55
N GLN A 12 24.35 16.68 2.94
CA GLN A 12 24.77 16.05 1.67
C GLN A 12 23.80 16.40 0.53
N PRO A 13 24.16 16.19 -0.76
CA PRO A 13 23.28 16.49 -1.89
C PRO A 13 21.96 15.71 -1.84
N LEU A 14 20.92 16.30 -2.45
CA LEU A 14 19.59 15.71 -2.58
C LEU A 14 19.66 14.31 -3.20
N SER A 15 19.09 13.31 -2.52
CA SER A 15 18.95 11.96 -3.05
C SER A 15 17.48 11.65 -3.33
N VAL A 16 17.18 11.08 -4.49
CA VAL A 16 15.85 10.61 -4.87
C VAL A 16 15.75 9.11 -4.62
N ILE A 17 14.69 8.68 -3.94
CA ILE A 17 14.43 7.26 -3.65
C ILE A 17 12.99 6.88 -3.99
N GLY A 18 12.78 5.66 -4.49
CA GLY A 18 11.44 5.10 -4.71
C GLY A 18 10.72 4.77 -3.41
N LEU A 19 9.38 4.90 -3.38
CA LEU A 19 8.59 4.52 -2.21
C LEU A 19 8.75 3.04 -1.82
N GLY A 20 8.80 2.15 -2.82
CA GLY A 20 8.98 0.71 -2.61
C GLY A 20 10.30 0.37 -1.91
N ASP A 21 11.36 1.11 -2.21
CA ASP A 21 12.68 0.93 -1.58
C ASP A 21 12.72 1.60 -0.19
N LEU A 22 12.07 2.76 -0.05
CA LEU A 22 12.08 3.51 1.20
C LEU A 22 11.32 2.78 2.30
N LEU A 23 10.09 2.33 2.05
CA LEU A 23 9.18 1.89 3.13
C LEU A 23 9.70 0.71 3.96
N PRO A 24 10.32 -0.34 3.37
CA PRO A 24 10.88 -1.46 4.13
C PRO A 24 12.13 -1.08 4.93
N LEU A 25 12.94 -0.16 4.40
CA LEU A 25 14.24 0.25 4.96
C LEU A 25 14.21 1.66 5.57
N ARG A 26 13.01 2.16 5.90
CA ARG A 26 12.82 3.58 6.27
C ARG A 26 13.64 3.99 7.48
N THR A 27 13.86 3.07 8.42
CA THR A 27 14.61 3.32 9.65
C THR A 27 16.08 3.57 9.37
N GLU A 28 16.71 2.79 8.48
CA GLU A 28 18.09 3.04 8.08
C GLU A 28 18.19 4.24 7.13
N LEU A 29 17.33 4.29 6.12
CA LEU A 29 17.47 5.24 5.02
C LEU A 29 17.12 6.68 5.39
N LEU A 30 16.24 6.88 6.38
CA LEU A 30 15.86 8.21 6.89
C LEU A 30 16.68 8.65 8.11
N ARG A 31 17.59 7.83 8.63
CA ARG A 31 18.39 8.19 9.81
C ARG A 31 19.17 9.48 9.54
N GLY A 32 18.86 10.54 10.30
CA GLY A 32 19.49 11.86 10.14
C GLY A 32 19.11 12.62 8.85
N LYS A 33 18.03 12.21 8.16
CA LYS A 33 17.51 12.87 6.96
C LYS A 33 16.08 13.32 7.16
N VAL A 34 15.68 14.37 6.43
CA VAL A 34 14.29 14.84 6.38
C VAL A 34 13.72 14.63 4.98
N ILE A 35 12.51 14.09 4.89
CA ILE A 35 11.76 14.04 3.64
C ILE A 35 11.31 15.47 3.32
N THR A 36 11.73 16.00 2.18
CA THR A 36 11.45 17.41 1.80
C THR A 36 10.50 17.55 0.63
N LYS A 37 10.33 16.49 -0.16
CA LYS A 37 9.41 16.48 -1.29
C LYS A 37 8.95 15.05 -1.58
N ILE A 38 7.66 14.92 -1.89
CA ILE A 38 7.04 13.69 -2.38
C ILE A 38 6.51 13.99 -3.78
N VAL A 39 6.81 13.13 -4.76
CA VAL A 39 6.28 13.21 -6.12
C VAL A 39 5.40 11.98 -6.35
N ILE A 40 4.11 12.25 -6.58
CA ILE A 40 3.09 11.24 -6.86
C ILE A 40 2.54 11.52 -8.27
N PRO A 41 2.64 10.56 -9.22
CA PRO A 41 2.03 10.71 -10.54
C PRO A 41 0.49 10.60 -10.44
N LEU A 42 -0.22 11.62 -10.91
CA LEU A 42 -1.67 11.78 -10.67
C LEU A 42 -2.60 11.27 -11.80
N ASN A 43 -2.09 10.55 -12.80
CA ASN A 43 -2.92 10.00 -13.88
C ASN A 43 -3.35 8.55 -13.58
N VAL A 44 -4.14 8.38 -12.53
CA VAL A 44 -4.54 7.08 -11.98
C VAL A 44 -5.89 7.21 -11.26
N LYS A 45 -6.76 6.20 -11.35
CA LYS A 45 -7.92 6.08 -10.45
C LYS A 45 -7.46 5.44 -9.14
N LEU A 46 -7.94 5.93 -8.00
CA LEU A 46 -7.53 5.43 -6.68
C LEU A 46 -8.76 5.20 -5.79
N ALA A 47 -8.79 4.06 -5.13
CA ALA A 47 -9.76 3.73 -4.09
C ALA A 47 -9.02 3.23 -2.84
N PHE A 48 -9.56 3.57 -1.67
CA PHE A 48 -9.01 3.20 -0.39
C PHE A 48 -10.14 2.73 0.54
N GLU A 49 -9.89 1.63 1.23
CA GLU A 49 -10.80 1.01 2.18
C GLU A 49 -10.06 0.57 3.43
N THR A 50 -10.75 0.60 4.57
CA THR A 50 -10.15 0.22 5.85
C THR A 50 -11.17 -0.36 6.82
N VAL A 51 -10.70 -1.25 7.69
CA VAL A 51 -11.42 -1.78 8.86
C VAL A 51 -10.58 -1.52 10.10
N ALA A 52 -11.21 -0.91 11.10
CA ALA A 52 -10.64 -0.64 12.41
C ALA A 52 -11.74 -0.85 13.47
N ARG A 53 -11.38 -1.02 14.75
CA ARG A 53 -12.36 -1.17 15.83
C ARG A 53 -13.13 0.11 16.10
N THR A 54 -12.46 1.25 15.99
CA THR A 54 -13.06 2.58 16.10
C THR A 54 -12.48 3.52 15.03
N PRO A 55 -13.16 4.64 14.68
CA PRO A 55 -12.69 5.55 13.64
C PRO A 55 -11.32 6.18 13.88
N ALA A 56 -10.89 6.30 15.14
CA ALA A 56 -9.59 6.88 15.50
C ALA A 56 -8.47 5.84 15.63
N ASP A 57 -8.79 4.55 15.59
CA ASP A 57 -7.81 3.48 15.71
C ASP A 57 -6.98 3.32 14.43
N LYS A 58 -5.77 2.76 14.60
CA LYS A 58 -5.03 2.24 13.45
C LYS A 58 -5.83 1.12 12.78
N PRO A 59 -5.81 1.06 11.44
CA PRO A 59 -6.44 -0.05 10.70
C PRO A 59 -5.94 -1.41 11.19
N ILE A 60 -6.88 -2.35 11.37
CA ILE A 60 -6.56 -3.78 11.44
C ILE A 60 -6.20 -4.25 10.03
N VAL A 61 -6.98 -3.83 9.03
CA VAL A 61 -6.68 -4.03 7.62
C VAL A 61 -7.03 -2.77 6.86
N CYS A 62 -6.16 -2.34 5.96
CA CYS A 62 -6.51 -1.37 4.92
C CYS A 62 -6.01 -1.84 3.55
N ALA A 63 -6.75 -1.46 2.52
CA ALA A 63 -6.45 -1.75 1.12
C ALA A 63 -6.47 -0.45 0.32
N ALA A 64 -5.49 -0.28 -0.56
CA ALA A 64 -5.43 0.78 -1.55
C ALA A 64 -5.28 0.15 -2.92
N VAL A 65 -6.20 0.46 -3.85
CA VAL A 65 -6.10 0.02 -5.25
C VAL A 65 -5.93 1.23 -6.14
N ALA A 66 -4.91 1.17 -6.99
CA ALA A 66 -4.62 2.17 -7.99
C ALA A 66 -4.70 1.52 -9.39
N GLN A 67 -5.45 2.12 -10.30
CA GLN A 67 -5.58 1.65 -11.68
C GLN A 67 -5.25 2.75 -12.69
N TRP A 68 -4.31 2.46 -13.58
CA TRP A 68 -3.90 3.38 -14.64
C TRP A 68 -4.81 3.22 -15.88
N PRO A 69 -4.86 4.22 -16.77
CA PRO A 69 -5.62 4.13 -18.03
C PRO A 69 -5.28 2.91 -18.90
N SER A 70 -4.09 2.32 -18.73
CA SER A 70 -3.68 1.10 -19.44
C SER A 70 -4.32 -0.19 -18.89
N GLY A 71 -5.12 -0.12 -17.82
CA GLY A 71 -5.64 -1.28 -17.09
C GLY A 71 -4.72 -1.81 -15.99
N ARG A 72 -3.44 -1.39 -15.99
CA ARG A 72 -2.46 -1.79 -14.96
C ARG A 72 -3.03 -1.46 -13.58
N THR A 73 -3.04 -2.45 -12.71
CA THR A 73 -3.66 -2.37 -11.39
C THR A 73 -2.65 -2.74 -10.30
N ARG A 74 -2.54 -1.89 -9.28
CA ARG A 74 -1.73 -2.15 -8.08
C ARG A 74 -2.60 -2.24 -6.85
N LEU A 75 -2.32 -3.24 -6.02
CA LEU A 75 -2.91 -3.41 -4.70
C LEU A 75 -1.82 -3.25 -3.64
N ALA A 76 -2.00 -2.30 -2.73
CA ALA A 76 -1.22 -2.20 -1.51
C ALA A 76 -2.10 -2.50 -0.29
N LEU A 77 -1.56 -3.26 0.66
CA LEU A 77 -2.22 -3.64 1.91
C LEU A 77 -1.45 -3.12 3.12
N GLY A 78 -2.18 -2.79 4.18
CA GLY A 78 -1.62 -2.35 5.45
C GLY A 78 -2.45 -2.81 6.65
N GLY A 79 -2.00 -2.44 7.85
CA GLY A 79 -2.60 -2.87 9.12
C GLY A 79 -1.85 -4.00 9.82
N TRP A 80 -0.85 -4.60 9.16
CA TRP A 80 0.06 -5.59 9.73
C TRP A 80 1.51 -5.32 9.31
N GLY A 81 2.47 -5.77 10.12
CA GLY A 81 3.90 -5.72 9.82
C GLY A 81 4.51 -4.32 9.98
N ARG A 82 5.78 -4.20 9.56
CA ARG A 82 6.54 -2.94 9.71
C ARG A 82 6.24 -1.94 8.61
N SER A 83 5.82 -2.38 7.44
CA SER A 83 5.53 -1.54 6.27
C SER A 83 4.33 -2.09 5.51
N PRO A 84 3.61 -1.24 4.74
CA PRO A 84 2.62 -1.72 3.78
C PRO A 84 3.26 -2.72 2.80
N VAL A 85 2.45 -3.66 2.31
CA VAL A 85 2.85 -4.68 1.34
C VAL A 85 2.24 -4.35 -0.01
N LEU A 86 3.05 -4.34 -1.07
CA LEU A 86 2.55 -4.33 -2.45
C LEU A 86 2.14 -5.76 -2.82
N ALA A 87 0.87 -6.08 -2.60
CA ALA A 87 0.32 -7.43 -2.78
C ALA A 87 0.14 -7.79 -4.27
N MET A 88 -0.08 -6.79 -5.12
CA MET A 88 -0.23 -7.00 -6.57
C MET A 88 0.30 -5.81 -7.37
N ASP A 89 0.94 -6.09 -8.50
CA ASP A 89 1.25 -5.14 -9.58
C ASP A 89 1.01 -5.85 -10.92
N GLY A 90 -0.26 -5.88 -11.33
CA GLY A 90 -0.74 -6.62 -12.50
C GLY A 90 -0.99 -5.73 -13.71
N SER A 91 -0.96 -6.31 -14.91
CA SER A 91 -1.38 -5.61 -16.15
C SER A 91 -2.89 -5.33 -16.20
N GLU A 92 -3.68 -6.02 -15.38
CA GLU A 92 -5.13 -5.89 -15.23
C GLU A 92 -5.54 -6.09 -13.76
N SER A 93 -6.84 -5.98 -13.46
CA SER A 93 -7.39 -6.08 -12.10
C SER A 93 -7.69 -7.52 -11.64
N GLY A 94 -7.55 -8.52 -12.51
CA GLY A 94 -7.83 -9.91 -12.18
C GLY A 94 -6.93 -10.45 -11.06
N GLY A 95 -7.52 -11.24 -10.16
CA GLY A 95 -6.79 -11.88 -9.06
C GLY A 95 -6.51 -10.98 -7.84
N VAL A 96 -7.14 -9.80 -7.75
CA VAL A 96 -6.92 -8.86 -6.63
C VAL A 96 -7.29 -9.48 -5.28
N GLU A 97 -8.34 -10.29 -5.24
CA GLU A 97 -8.84 -10.93 -4.01
C GLU A 97 -7.86 -12.02 -3.55
N GLU A 98 -7.41 -12.88 -4.45
CA GLU A 98 -6.43 -13.93 -4.19
C GLU A 98 -5.08 -13.34 -3.77
N ALA A 99 -4.61 -12.29 -4.47
CA ALA A 99 -3.40 -11.58 -4.10
C ALA A 99 -3.50 -10.98 -2.68
N ALA A 100 -4.68 -10.46 -2.32
CA ALA A 100 -4.93 -9.94 -0.98
C ALA A 100 -4.87 -11.02 0.10
N LYS A 101 -5.51 -12.17 -0.16
CA LYS A 101 -5.50 -13.32 0.75
C LYS A 101 -4.09 -13.84 1.00
N ASN A 102 -3.33 -14.04 -0.08
CA ASN A 102 -1.96 -14.54 -0.02
C ASN A 102 -1.04 -13.61 0.77
N ALA A 103 -1.18 -12.30 0.60
CA ALA A 103 -0.38 -11.31 1.31
C ALA A 103 -0.59 -11.31 2.84
N PHE A 104 -1.73 -11.81 3.33
CA PHE A 104 -2.02 -11.92 4.77
C PHE A 104 -2.13 -13.34 5.31
N HIS A 105 -1.70 -14.36 4.56
CA HIS A 105 -1.84 -15.75 5.00
C HIS A 105 -1.14 -16.08 6.34
N GLU A 106 -0.14 -15.30 6.73
CA GLU A 106 0.61 -15.42 7.99
C GLU A 106 0.51 -14.17 8.88
N ALA A 107 -0.47 -13.30 8.63
CA ALA A 107 -0.54 -11.97 9.24
C ALA A 107 -1.15 -11.93 10.66
N GLY A 108 -0.89 -12.93 11.50
CA GLY A 108 -1.44 -12.98 12.86
C GLY A 108 -0.71 -12.08 13.85
N ASP A 109 -1.45 -11.44 14.76
CA ASP A 109 -0.91 -10.77 15.95
C ASP A 109 -1.97 -10.67 17.09
N GLU A 110 -1.66 -9.92 18.15
CA GLU A 110 -2.54 -9.71 19.31
C GLU A 110 -3.86 -8.98 18.97
N TRP A 111 -3.96 -8.35 17.79
CA TRP A 111 -5.11 -7.54 17.39
C TRP A 111 -6.08 -8.30 16.50
N ALA A 112 -5.60 -9.23 15.66
CA ALA A 112 -6.42 -10.10 14.83
C ALA A 112 -5.65 -11.31 14.29
N SER A 113 -6.37 -12.40 14.00
CA SER A 113 -5.80 -13.60 13.39
C SER A 113 -5.45 -13.37 11.91
N ALA A 114 -4.55 -14.22 11.39
CA ALA A 114 -4.18 -14.20 9.97
C ALA A 114 -5.38 -14.51 9.07
N GLU A 115 -6.21 -15.49 9.46
CA GLU A 115 -7.41 -15.90 8.74
C GLU A 115 -8.41 -14.73 8.61
N TYR A 116 -8.66 -14.03 9.71
CA TYR A 116 -9.54 -12.86 9.69
C TYR A 116 -9.00 -11.76 8.76
N ARG A 117 -7.71 -11.43 8.87
CA ARG A 117 -7.10 -10.38 8.04
C ARG A 117 -7.09 -10.75 6.56
N SER A 118 -6.82 -12.01 6.24
CA SER A 118 -6.84 -12.54 4.87
C SER A 118 -8.22 -12.38 4.22
N GLU A 119 -9.28 -12.81 4.91
CA GLU A 119 -10.65 -12.67 4.39
C GLU A 119 -11.09 -11.20 4.29
N VAL A 120 -10.79 -10.38 5.30
CA VAL A 120 -11.12 -8.95 5.25
C VAL A 120 -10.38 -8.23 4.13
N ALA A 121 -9.10 -8.54 3.90
CA ALA A 121 -8.33 -7.90 2.84
C ALA A 121 -8.88 -8.19 1.45
N ALA A 122 -9.34 -9.41 1.19
CA ALA A 122 -10.03 -9.74 -0.07
C ALA A 122 -11.29 -8.89 -0.26
N VAL A 123 -12.12 -8.78 0.79
CA VAL A 123 -13.33 -7.95 0.76
C VAL A 123 -13.01 -6.48 0.51
N LEU A 124 -11.99 -5.91 1.17
CA LEU A 124 -11.61 -4.51 0.98
C LEU A 124 -11.00 -4.26 -0.40
N ALA A 125 -10.20 -5.20 -0.91
CA ALA A 125 -9.63 -5.12 -2.25
C ALA A 125 -10.71 -5.13 -3.33
N LYS A 126 -11.71 -6.02 -3.21
CA LYS A 126 -12.88 -6.06 -4.09
C LYS A 126 -13.67 -4.76 -4.06
N ARG A 127 -14.00 -4.25 -2.86
CA ARG A 127 -14.70 -2.96 -2.70
C ARG A 127 -13.94 -1.81 -3.33
N CYS A 128 -12.62 -1.81 -3.24
CA CYS A 128 -11.80 -0.81 -3.91
C CYS A 128 -11.99 -0.88 -5.43
N LEU A 129 -11.95 -2.06 -6.05
CA LEU A 129 -12.18 -2.19 -7.50
C LEU A 129 -13.57 -1.71 -7.91
N GLU A 130 -14.61 -2.11 -7.20
CA GLU A 130 -16.00 -1.68 -7.46
C GLU A 130 -16.12 -0.14 -7.44
N LYS A 131 -15.40 0.53 -6.54
CA LYS A 131 -15.33 2.00 -6.46
C LYS A 131 -14.57 2.67 -7.62
N LEU A 132 -13.69 1.97 -8.32
CA LEU A 132 -12.99 2.52 -9.49
C LEU A 132 -13.87 2.49 -10.75
N GLU A 133 -14.91 1.65 -10.74
CA GLU A 133 -15.86 1.44 -11.84
C GLU A 133 -17.11 2.33 -11.75
N SER A 134 -17.43 2.84 -10.54
CA SER A 134 -18.49 3.82 -10.29
C SER A 134 -18.11 5.24 -10.70
#